data_AF-A0A291QAQ7-F1
#
_entry.id   AF-A0A291QAQ7-F1
#
_cell.length_a   1.000
_cell.length_b   1.000
_cell.length_c   1.000
_cell.angle_alpha   90.00
_cell.angle_beta   90.00
_cell.angle_gamma   90.00
#
_symmetry.space_group_name_H-M   'P 1'
#
loop_
_entity.id
_entity.type
_entity.pdbx_description
1 polymer ?
#
loop_
_entity_poly.entity_id
_entity_poly.type
_entity_poly.pdbx_seq_one_letter_code
_entity_poly.pdbx_strand_id
1 'polypeptide(L)'
;MGRVLPDLTGPLRIFRPMNWGNAVRTASRGGTGDVRGGTGDVWDGSTMTAAAAACAAQLPVAGFLAYVLSLDNDDYGAGGGPYLGLACAIVFAPLLLPLAGVVHSALQTLPAMALGRLADRWRWRRPRRGGGRERAWSLGLALAAQVPVGAAWAAFFALLGGPFVALTLGAAASGVVPVLAVAYWRRQGERLGGMPRRRRIWLRSALASVVVGVAVVGLAVLATVTGLIKEYEPPQPSPRQLAGTWLSDDGKTAFTLGDDGRAVVPRARGECGGAGTWTVSTDEPMNGAPPRPTVVIEVDGCEGARSWMIGGTEDDLELFVVNGDMDAPDVEKLHRG
;
A
#
# COMPACT_ATOMS: atom_id res chain seq x y z
N MET A 1 -36.28 60.13 -39.61
CA MET A 1 -35.38 58.98 -39.37
C MET A 1 -35.77 58.33 -38.04
N GLY A 2 -36.71 57.37 -38.08
CA GLY A 2 -37.20 56.66 -36.89
C GLY A 2 -36.42 55.37 -36.68
N ARG A 3 -35.83 55.20 -35.48
CA ARG A 3 -35.20 53.95 -35.05
C ARG A 3 -36.28 53.02 -34.51
N VAL A 4 -36.37 51.83 -35.09
CA VAL A 4 -37.24 50.72 -34.65
C VAL A 4 -36.50 49.94 -33.55
N LEU A 5 -37.12 49.80 -32.39
CA LEU A 5 -36.70 48.90 -31.30
C LEU A 5 -37.16 47.47 -31.62
N PRO A 6 -36.34 46.42 -31.36
CA PRO A 6 -36.80 45.05 -31.50
C PRO A 6 -37.65 44.61 -30.31
N ASP A 7 -38.73 43.92 -30.66
CA ASP A 7 -39.74 43.30 -29.81
C ASP A 7 -39.15 42.12 -29.01
N LEU A 8 -39.27 42.14 -27.69
CA LEU A 8 -38.78 41.14 -26.74
C LEU A 8 -39.94 40.35 -26.12
N THR A 9 -40.82 39.82 -26.96
CA THR A 9 -41.93 38.94 -26.53
C THR A 9 -41.81 37.54 -27.13
N GLY A 10 -40.74 36.83 -26.75
CA GLY A 10 -40.55 35.40 -27.05
C GLY A 10 -40.80 34.52 -25.81
N PRO A 11 -41.61 33.45 -25.89
CA PRO A 11 -41.94 32.61 -24.75
C PRO A 11 -40.73 31.83 -24.23
N LEU A 12 -40.54 31.85 -22.90
CA LEU A 12 -39.56 31.09 -22.13
C LEU A 12 -39.67 29.58 -22.46
N ARG A 13 -38.66 29.05 -23.18
CA ARG A 13 -38.48 27.60 -23.35
C ARG A 13 -38.03 26.99 -22.04
N ILE A 14 -38.99 26.43 -21.32
CA ILE A 14 -38.81 25.58 -20.15
C ILE A 14 -37.88 24.40 -20.52
N PHE A 15 -36.92 24.14 -19.64
CA PHE A 15 -35.96 23.04 -19.65
C PHE A 15 -36.59 21.72 -20.12
N ARG A 16 -36.12 21.17 -21.24
CA ARG A 16 -36.27 19.74 -21.55
C ARG A 16 -35.24 18.96 -20.74
N PRO A 17 -35.62 17.97 -19.92
CA PRO A 17 -34.65 17.11 -19.25
C PRO A 17 -33.83 16.35 -20.30
N MET A 18 -32.52 16.46 -20.18
CA MET A 18 -31.54 15.85 -21.04
C MET A 18 -31.60 14.32 -20.86
N ASN A 19 -32.24 13.63 -21.81
CA ASN A 19 -32.34 12.17 -21.80
C ASN A 19 -31.00 11.55 -22.22
N TRP A 20 -30.16 11.24 -21.24
CA TRP A 20 -28.84 10.61 -21.40
C TRP A 20 -28.89 9.21 -22.04
N GLY A 21 -30.07 8.56 -22.11
CA GLY A 21 -30.21 7.21 -22.66
C GLY A 21 -30.01 7.10 -24.17
N ASN A 22 -30.22 8.18 -24.92
CA ASN A 22 -30.13 8.16 -26.39
C ASN A 22 -28.76 8.57 -26.94
N ALA A 23 -27.99 9.36 -26.19
CA ALA A 23 -26.62 9.73 -26.57
C ALA A 23 -25.65 8.52 -26.59
N VAL A 24 -25.93 7.51 -25.76
CA VAL A 24 -25.10 6.29 -25.70
C VAL A 24 -25.47 5.28 -26.80
N ARG A 25 -26.73 5.26 -27.29
CA ARG A 25 -27.16 4.31 -28.34
C ARG A 25 -26.81 4.76 -29.75
N THR A 26 -26.74 6.06 -30.03
CA THR A 26 -26.32 6.56 -31.34
C THR A 26 -24.81 6.43 -31.57
N ALA A 27 -24.00 6.38 -30.51
CA ALA A 27 -22.56 6.05 -30.61
C ALA A 27 -22.28 4.56 -30.91
N SER A 28 -23.27 3.67 -30.77
CA SER A 28 -23.11 2.21 -30.89
C SER A 28 -23.51 1.63 -32.25
N ARG A 29 -24.09 2.42 -33.17
CA ARG A 29 -24.65 1.87 -34.43
C ARG A 29 -24.18 2.53 -35.72
N GLY A 30 -23.19 3.43 -35.66
CA GLY A 30 -22.57 4.02 -36.84
C GLY A 30 -21.14 3.54 -37.04
N GLY A 31 -20.90 2.78 -38.11
CA GLY A 31 -19.58 2.76 -38.77
C GLY A 31 -18.65 1.59 -38.42
N THR A 32 -18.89 0.44 -39.05
CA THR A 32 -17.80 -0.39 -39.58
C THR A 32 -17.07 0.41 -40.66
N GLY A 33 -16.06 1.17 -40.25
CA GLY A 33 -15.33 2.07 -41.15
C GLY A 33 -14.24 2.86 -40.42
N ASP A 34 -13.11 2.19 -40.17
CA ASP A 34 -11.76 2.73 -39.99
C ASP A 34 -11.62 4.13 -39.34
N VAL A 35 -11.52 4.17 -38.00
CA VAL A 35 -10.89 5.29 -37.27
C VAL A 35 -9.76 4.75 -36.41
N ARG A 36 -8.57 4.81 -37.01
CA ARG A 36 -7.23 4.64 -36.44
C ARG A 36 -7.10 5.05 -34.96
N GLY A 37 -6.93 4.07 -34.10
CA GLY A 37 -5.89 4.01 -33.07
C GLY A 37 -5.66 5.22 -32.15
N GLY A 38 -6.71 5.99 -31.81
CA GLY A 38 -6.65 7.13 -30.89
C GLY A 38 -6.37 6.75 -29.44
N THR A 39 -6.00 7.72 -28.59
CA THR A 39 -5.85 7.50 -27.12
C THR A 39 -7.19 7.11 -26.49
N GLY A 40 -8.32 7.47 -27.13
CA GLY A 40 -9.67 7.06 -26.73
C GLY A 40 -9.89 5.55 -26.67
N ASP A 41 -9.14 4.73 -27.44
CA ASP A 41 -9.23 3.26 -27.35
C ASP A 41 -8.60 2.69 -26.05
N VAL A 42 -7.76 3.46 -25.35
CA VAL A 42 -7.28 3.07 -24.00
C VAL A 42 -8.43 3.12 -23.00
N TRP A 43 -9.29 4.13 -23.15
CA TRP A 43 -10.42 4.40 -22.27
C TRP A 43 -11.71 3.69 -22.69
N ASP A 44 -11.64 2.79 -23.67
CA ASP A 44 -12.77 1.95 -24.04
C ASP A 44 -13.23 1.13 -22.83
N GLY A 45 -14.55 0.98 -22.68
CA GLY A 45 -15.16 0.33 -21.52
C GLY A 45 -14.69 -1.11 -21.34
N SER A 46 -14.27 -1.80 -22.40
CA SER A 46 -13.74 -3.16 -22.30
C SER A 46 -12.30 -3.20 -21.77
N THR A 47 -11.47 -2.23 -22.16
CA THR A 47 -10.10 -2.07 -21.68
C THR A 47 -10.08 -1.65 -20.22
N MET A 48 -10.92 -0.67 -19.86
CA MET A 48 -11.12 -0.24 -18.48
C MET A 48 -11.64 -1.40 -17.61
N THR A 49 -12.60 -2.19 -18.08
CA THR A 49 -13.09 -3.36 -17.32
C THR A 49 -11.98 -4.38 -17.06
N ALA A 50 -11.16 -4.69 -18.06
CA ALA A 50 -10.06 -5.65 -17.91
C ALA A 50 -8.97 -5.14 -16.95
N ALA A 51 -8.60 -3.87 -17.06
CA ALA A 51 -7.64 -3.25 -16.15
C ALA A 51 -8.18 -3.21 -14.72
N ALA A 52 -9.41 -2.71 -14.52
CA ALA A 52 -10.02 -2.59 -13.19
C ALA A 52 -10.20 -3.94 -12.50
N ALA A 53 -10.65 -4.97 -13.24
CA ALA A 53 -10.79 -6.31 -12.68
C ALA A 53 -9.43 -6.92 -12.27
N ALA A 54 -8.37 -6.65 -13.03
CA ALA A 54 -7.02 -7.10 -12.69
C ALA A 54 -6.43 -6.32 -11.50
N CYS A 55 -6.63 -5.00 -11.45
CA CYS A 55 -6.27 -4.18 -10.29
C CYS A 55 -6.99 -4.65 -9.02
N ALA A 56 -8.30 -4.89 -9.09
CA ALA A 56 -9.07 -5.42 -7.96
C ALA A 56 -8.55 -6.79 -7.50
N ALA A 57 -8.18 -7.66 -8.45
CA ALA A 57 -7.71 -9.02 -8.16
C ALA A 57 -6.34 -9.09 -7.50
N GLN A 58 -5.44 -8.13 -7.75
CA GLN A 58 -4.11 -8.14 -7.12
C GLN A 58 -4.09 -7.54 -5.71
N LEU A 59 -5.07 -6.70 -5.35
CA LEU A 59 -5.10 -6.02 -4.05
C LEU A 59 -5.14 -6.97 -2.84
N PRO A 60 -5.95 -8.06 -2.82
CA PRO A 60 -5.91 -9.03 -1.72
C PRO A 60 -4.54 -9.70 -1.57
N VAL A 61 -3.89 -10.01 -2.70
CA VAL A 61 -2.55 -10.62 -2.71
C VAL A 61 -1.50 -9.64 -2.18
N ALA A 62 -1.56 -8.38 -2.63
CA ALA A 62 -0.67 -7.32 -2.14
C ALA A 62 -0.88 -7.03 -0.65
N GLY A 63 -2.13 -6.98 -0.19
CA GLY A 63 -2.47 -6.82 1.22
C GLY A 63 -1.98 -7.98 2.07
N PHE A 64 -2.13 -9.21 1.59
CA PHE A 64 -1.59 -10.39 2.27
C PHE A 64 -0.05 -10.38 2.32
N LEU A 65 0.60 -10.01 1.22
CA LEU A 65 2.06 -9.88 1.22
C LEU A 65 2.53 -8.81 2.19
N ALA A 66 1.86 -7.65 2.23
CA ALA A 66 2.16 -6.61 3.20
C ALA A 66 1.96 -7.08 4.65
N TYR A 67 0.91 -7.86 4.91
CA TYR A 67 0.67 -8.48 6.22
C TYR A 67 1.78 -9.49 6.59
N VAL A 68 2.20 -10.36 5.67
CA VAL A 68 3.30 -11.30 5.94
C VAL A 68 4.61 -10.55 6.20
N LEU A 69 4.89 -9.48 5.44
CA LEU A 69 6.07 -8.66 5.65
C LEU A 69 6.02 -7.85 6.95
N SER A 70 4.83 -7.58 7.51
CA SER A 70 4.72 -6.94 8.82
C SER A 70 4.93 -7.91 9.98
N LEU A 71 4.88 -9.23 9.77
CA LEU A 71 5.13 -10.21 10.84
C LEU A 71 6.58 -10.20 11.37
N ASP A 72 7.51 -9.68 10.58
CA ASP A 72 8.93 -9.54 10.96
C ASP A 72 9.20 -8.20 11.67
N ASN A 73 8.20 -7.32 11.76
CA ASN A 73 8.36 -6.00 12.35
C ASN A 73 7.79 -5.98 13.77
N ASP A 74 8.51 -5.37 14.72
CA ASP A 74 7.99 -5.23 16.07
C ASP A 74 6.91 -4.14 16.11
N ASP A 75 5.66 -4.55 16.32
CA ASP A 75 4.53 -3.63 16.50
C ASP A 75 4.47 -3.03 17.93
N TYR A 76 5.50 -3.28 18.77
CA TYR A 76 5.63 -2.73 20.13
C TYR A 76 4.41 -3.00 21.03
N GLY A 77 3.66 -4.08 20.76
CA GLY A 77 2.40 -4.37 21.46
C GLY A 77 1.24 -3.42 21.12
N ALA A 78 1.42 -2.45 20.23
CA ALA A 78 0.37 -1.55 19.71
C ALA A 78 -0.59 -2.25 18.74
N GLY A 79 -0.33 -3.52 18.41
CA GLY A 79 -1.19 -4.37 17.61
C GLY A 79 -2.46 -4.77 18.36
N GLY A 80 -3.34 -3.80 18.66
CA GLY A 80 -4.75 -4.08 18.93
C GLY A 80 -5.26 -5.02 17.84
N GLY A 81 -5.61 -6.24 18.23
CA GLY A 81 -5.52 -7.42 17.36
C GLY A 81 -6.06 -7.18 15.94
N PRO A 82 -5.30 -7.55 14.88
CA PRO A 82 -5.64 -7.26 13.48
C PRO A 82 -6.98 -7.86 13.04
N TYR A 83 -7.61 -8.67 13.89
CA TYR A 83 -8.85 -9.38 13.68
C TYR A 83 -10.04 -8.47 13.36
N LEU A 84 -10.20 -7.31 14.02
CA LEU A 84 -11.33 -6.41 13.70
C LEU A 84 -11.12 -5.74 12.33
N GLY A 85 -9.91 -5.23 12.07
CA GLY A 85 -9.54 -4.66 10.78
C GLY A 85 -9.69 -5.68 9.64
N LEU A 86 -9.25 -6.92 9.88
CA LEU A 86 -9.40 -8.04 8.94
C LEU A 86 -10.87 -8.43 8.75
N ALA A 87 -11.66 -8.50 9.81
CA ALA A 87 -13.10 -8.79 9.73
C ALA A 87 -13.83 -7.73 8.91
N CYS A 88 -13.55 -6.44 9.18
CA CYS A 88 -14.05 -5.32 8.38
C CYS A 88 -13.60 -5.44 6.92
N ALA A 89 -12.31 -5.74 6.68
CA ALA A 89 -11.80 -5.92 5.33
C ALA A 89 -12.53 -7.06 4.60
N ILE A 90 -12.78 -8.21 5.24
CA ILE A 90 -13.51 -9.34 4.64
C ILE A 90 -14.95 -8.94 4.30
N VAL A 91 -15.65 -8.26 5.22
CA VAL A 91 -17.05 -7.85 5.03
C VAL A 91 -17.19 -6.81 3.92
N PHE A 92 -16.31 -5.81 3.89
CA PHE A 92 -16.40 -4.68 2.95
C PHE A 92 -15.61 -4.90 1.64
N ALA A 93 -14.69 -5.87 1.57
CA ALA A 93 -13.89 -6.16 0.39
C ALA A 93 -14.71 -6.36 -0.90
N PRO A 94 -15.84 -7.10 -0.91
CA PRO A 94 -16.63 -7.27 -2.13
C PRO A 94 -17.13 -5.95 -2.73
N LEU A 95 -17.32 -4.92 -1.91
CA LEU A 95 -17.74 -3.59 -2.33
C LEU A 95 -16.55 -2.68 -2.65
N LEU A 96 -15.51 -2.71 -1.82
CA LEU A 96 -14.36 -1.81 -1.94
C LEU A 96 -13.39 -2.23 -3.06
N LEU A 97 -13.16 -3.53 -3.25
CA LEU A 97 -12.20 -4.03 -4.24
C LEU A 97 -12.53 -3.60 -5.68
N PRO A 98 -13.79 -3.68 -6.17
CA PRO A 98 -14.11 -3.20 -7.50
C PRO A 98 -13.87 -1.69 -7.66
N LEU A 99 -14.22 -0.88 -6.65
CA LEU A 99 -14.01 0.56 -6.67
C LEU A 99 -12.51 0.90 -6.66
N ALA A 100 -11.75 0.28 -5.77
CA ALA A 100 -10.30 0.42 -5.69
C ALA A 100 -9.63 -0.02 -7.01
N GLY A 101 -10.10 -1.10 -7.62
CA GLY A 101 -9.62 -1.56 -8.92
C GLY A 101 -9.87 -0.54 -10.03
N VAL A 102 -11.05 0.09 -10.06
CA VAL A 102 -11.36 1.17 -11.01
C VAL A 102 -10.43 2.36 -10.79
N VAL A 103 -10.30 2.83 -9.55
CA VAL A 103 -9.43 3.96 -9.18
C VAL A 103 -7.98 3.68 -9.56
N HIS A 104 -7.45 2.51 -9.18
CA HIS A 104 -6.08 2.09 -9.52
C HIS A 104 -5.88 2.01 -11.04
N SER A 105 -6.85 1.46 -11.77
CA SER A 105 -6.76 1.39 -13.23
C SER A 105 -6.71 2.78 -13.87
N ALA A 106 -7.51 3.73 -13.39
CA ALA A 106 -7.59 5.09 -13.91
C ALA A 106 -6.34 5.93 -13.60
N LEU A 107 -5.76 5.72 -12.42
CA LEU A 107 -4.62 6.49 -11.93
C LEU A 107 -3.25 5.91 -12.32
N GLN A 108 -3.15 4.60 -12.56
CA GLN A 108 -1.89 3.92 -12.83
C GLN A 108 -1.87 3.27 -14.22
N THR A 109 -2.78 2.32 -14.45
CA THR A 109 -2.70 1.44 -15.62
C THR A 109 -3.01 2.14 -16.94
N LEU A 110 -4.12 2.90 -17.00
CA LEU A 110 -4.57 3.57 -18.22
C LEU A 110 -3.61 4.70 -18.64
N PRO A 111 -3.10 5.56 -17.72
CA PRO A 111 -2.07 6.55 -18.07
C PRO A 111 -0.80 5.93 -18.65
N ALA A 112 -0.29 4.84 -18.04
CA ALA A 112 0.90 4.15 -18.55
C ALA A 112 0.67 3.54 -19.94
N MET A 113 -0.51 2.94 -20.20
CA MET A 113 -0.84 2.47 -21.54
C MET A 113 -0.99 3.61 -22.55
N ALA A 114 -1.52 4.77 -22.14
CA ALA A 114 -1.62 5.95 -22.99
C ALA A 114 -0.22 6.50 -23.34
N LEU A 115 0.69 6.58 -22.36
CA LEU A 115 2.09 6.97 -22.56
C LEU A 115 2.83 5.99 -23.48
N GLY A 116 2.65 4.67 -23.27
CA GLY A 116 3.24 3.66 -24.13
C GLY A 116 2.81 3.80 -25.59
N ARG A 117 1.51 4.06 -25.84
CA ARG A 117 1.00 4.33 -27.18
C ARG A 117 1.50 5.65 -27.75
N LEU A 118 1.61 6.68 -26.93
CA LEU A 118 2.16 7.96 -27.36
C LEU A 118 3.61 7.76 -27.82
N ALA A 119 4.45 7.13 -26.99
CA ALA A 119 5.84 6.82 -27.32
C ALA A 119 5.94 5.99 -28.61
N ASP A 120 5.06 5.00 -28.79
CA ASP A 120 4.99 4.20 -30.01
C ASP A 120 4.68 5.08 -31.24
N ARG A 121 3.69 5.98 -31.17
CA ARG A 121 3.36 6.92 -32.27
C ARG A 121 4.52 7.87 -32.60
N TRP A 122 5.21 8.40 -31.59
CA TRP A 122 6.35 9.28 -31.79
C TRP A 122 7.48 8.55 -32.52
N ARG A 123 7.71 7.30 -32.18
CA ARG A 123 8.73 6.45 -32.80
C ARG A 123 8.38 6.05 -34.24
N TRP A 124 7.10 5.83 -34.55
CA TRP A 124 6.65 5.24 -35.80
C TRP A 124 6.04 6.22 -36.82
N ARG A 125 6.69 7.38 -37.03
CA ARG A 125 6.43 8.24 -38.22
C ARG A 125 6.88 7.63 -39.57
N ARG A 126 7.32 6.36 -39.61
CA ARG A 126 7.71 5.64 -40.83
C ARG A 126 6.76 4.49 -41.14
N PRO A 127 6.33 4.30 -42.40
CA PRO A 127 5.39 3.25 -42.75
C PRO A 127 6.13 1.92 -42.82
N ARG A 128 5.69 0.89 -42.08
CA ARG A 128 5.76 -0.52 -42.55
C ARG A 128 5.06 -1.55 -41.66
N ARG A 129 4.98 -2.73 -42.27
CA ARG A 129 4.18 -3.93 -42.04
C ARG A 129 4.81 -4.87 -41.01
N GLY A 130 4.07 -5.23 -39.95
CA GLY A 130 4.37 -6.43 -39.15
C GLY A 130 3.64 -6.50 -37.81
N GLY A 131 2.33 -6.78 -37.82
CA GLY A 131 1.45 -6.63 -36.65
C GLY A 131 1.78 -7.44 -35.38
N GLY A 132 2.62 -8.49 -35.46
CA GLY A 132 3.02 -9.27 -34.28
C GLY A 132 4.16 -8.65 -33.46
N ARG A 133 5.22 -8.18 -34.13
CA ARG A 133 6.39 -7.55 -33.49
C ARG A 133 6.03 -6.17 -32.93
N GLU A 134 5.14 -5.46 -33.61
CA GLU A 134 4.58 -4.18 -33.16
C GLU A 134 3.82 -4.31 -31.84
N ARG A 135 3.06 -5.40 -31.64
CA ARG A 135 2.34 -5.66 -30.38
C ARG A 135 3.27 -5.92 -29.20
N ALA A 136 4.37 -6.62 -29.41
CA ALA A 136 5.36 -6.87 -28.36
C ALA A 136 6.05 -5.57 -27.93
N TRP A 137 6.39 -4.70 -28.89
CA TRP A 137 7.01 -3.41 -28.61
C TRP A 137 6.08 -2.43 -27.90
N SER A 138 4.84 -2.30 -28.37
CA SER A 138 3.84 -1.44 -27.73
C SER A 138 3.51 -1.90 -26.31
N LEU A 139 3.49 -3.21 -26.05
CA LEU A 139 3.40 -3.75 -24.69
C LEU A 139 4.64 -3.40 -23.85
N GLY A 140 5.84 -3.57 -24.41
CA GLY A 140 7.09 -3.20 -23.75
C GLY A 140 7.15 -1.71 -23.37
N LEU A 141 6.68 -0.84 -24.25
CA LEU A 141 6.56 0.61 -23.99
C LEU A 141 5.52 0.91 -22.91
N ALA A 142 4.38 0.22 -22.89
CA ALA A 142 3.38 0.39 -21.83
C ALA A 142 3.89 -0.10 -20.47
N LEU A 143 4.70 -1.16 -20.44
CA LEU A 143 5.37 -1.63 -19.22
C LEU A 143 6.45 -0.65 -18.77
N ALA A 144 7.30 -0.17 -19.68
CA ALA A 144 8.32 0.84 -19.37
C ALA A 144 7.69 2.15 -18.86
N ALA A 145 6.52 2.53 -19.38
CA ALA A 145 5.77 3.70 -18.95
C ALA A 145 5.22 3.60 -17.51
N GLN A 146 5.27 2.42 -16.86
CA GLN A 146 4.94 2.30 -15.45
C GLN A 146 5.94 3.04 -14.55
N VAL A 147 7.21 3.12 -14.95
CA VAL A 147 8.26 3.79 -14.17
C VAL A 147 8.00 5.28 -14.01
N PRO A 148 7.77 6.09 -15.07
CA PRO A 148 7.49 7.52 -14.89
C PRO A 148 6.15 7.78 -14.18
N VAL A 149 5.13 6.94 -14.37
CA VAL A 149 3.85 7.06 -13.62
C VAL A 149 4.07 6.75 -12.14
N GLY A 150 4.82 5.69 -11.83
CA GLY A 150 5.21 5.34 -10.47
C GLY A 150 6.06 6.42 -9.81
N ALA A 151 7.00 7.01 -10.55
CA ALA A 151 7.84 8.11 -10.08
C ALA A 151 7.02 9.37 -9.75
N ALA A 152 5.97 9.67 -10.52
CA ALA A 152 5.06 10.77 -10.23
C ALA A 152 4.31 10.56 -8.90
N TRP A 153 3.83 9.33 -8.65
CA TRP A 153 3.23 8.98 -7.36
C TRP A 153 4.25 9.01 -6.22
N ALA A 154 5.43 8.46 -6.44
CA ALA A 154 6.50 8.46 -5.45
C ALA A 154 6.96 9.87 -5.09
N ALA A 155 6.99 10.80 -6.04
CA ALA A 155 7.30 12.21 -5.77
C ALA A 155 6.28 12.82 -4.81
N PHE A 156 4.97 12.56 -5.02
CA PHE A 156 3.92 13.03 -4.12
C PHE A 156 4.11 12.51 -2.69
N PHE A 157 4.41 11.23 -2.50
CA PHE A 157 4.64 10.65 -1.18
C PHE A 157 6.01 10.99 -0.57
N ALA A 158 7.03 11.22 -1.40
CA ALA A 158 8.33 11.68 -0.93
C ALA A 158 8.25 13.11 -0.33
N LEU A 159 7.35 13.96 -0.83
CA LEU A 159 7.03 15.24 -0.18
C LEU A 159 6.43 15.07 1.22
N LEU A 160 5.92 13.89 1.55
CA LEU A 160 5.40 13.51 2.86
C LEU A 160 6.42 12.69 3.68
N GLY A 161 7.70 12.66 3.27
CA GLY A 161 8.78 11.95 3.95
C GLY A 161 8.98 10.49 3.51
N GLY A 162 8.26 10.02 2.49
CA GLY A 162 8.37 8.63 2.01
C GLY A 162 9.63 8.31 1.19
N PRO A 163 10.07 7.03 1.14
CA PRO A 163 11.24 6.62 0.37
C PRO A 163 10.97 6.59 -1.14
N PHE A 164 11.42 7.62 -1.87
CA PHE A 164 11.13 7.82 -3.30
C PHE A 164 11.39 6.59 -4.19
N VAL A 165 12.56 5.96 -4.06
CA VAL A 165 12.96 4.84 -4.92
C VAL A 165 12.07 3.62 -4.70
N ALA A 166 11.87 3.23 -3.44
CA ALA A 166 11.03 2.08 -3.08
C ALA A 166 9.58 2.29 -3.54
N LEU A 167 9.04 3.50 -3.32
CA LEU A 167 7.68 3.85 -3.75
C LEU A 167 7.54 3.86 -5.28
N THR A 168 8.56 4.33 -6.00
CA THR A 168 8.57 4.31 -7.47
C THR A 168 8.49 2.88 -8.00
N LEU A 169 9.34 2.00 -7.47
CA LEU A 169 9.40 0.60 -7.89
C LEU A 169 8.13 -0.16 -7.51
N GLY A 170 7.61 0.04 -6.30
CA GLY A 170 6.34 -0.56 -5.85
C GLY A 170 5.15 -0.12 -6.70
N ALA A 171 5.03 1.18 -6.96
CA ALA A 171 3.96 1.71 -7.81
C ALA A 171 4.08 1.17 -9.25
N ALA A 172 5.29 1.17 -9.82
CA ALA A 172 5.52 0.64 -11.17
C ALA A 172 5.20 -0.87 -11.26
N ALA A 173 5.64 -1.66 -10.27
CA ALA A 173 5.35 -3.09 -10.20
C ALA A 173 3.84 -3.37 -10.15
N SER A 174 3.09 -2.56 -9.38
CA SER A 174 1.63 -2.70 -9.26
C SER A 174 0.87 -2.53 -10.60
N GLY A 175 1.46 -1.85 -11.58
CA GLY A 175 0.87 -1.64 -12.90
C GLY A 175 1.16 -2.74 -13.91
N VAL A 176 2.11 -3.64 -13.65
CA VAL A 176 2.53 -4.70 -14.58
C VAL A 176 1.40 -5.70 -14.84
N VAL A 177 0.81 -6.25 -13.78
CA VAL A 177 -0.24 -7.28 -13.88
C VAL A 177 -1.47 -6.76 -14.63
N PRO A 178 -2.02 -5.56 -14.33
CA PRO A 178 -3.14 -5.01 -15.08
C PRO A 178 -2.84 -4.76 -16.57
N VAL A 179 -1.64 -4.29 -16.92
CA VAL A 179 -1.24 -4.11 -18.33
C VAL A 179 -1.20 -5.45 -19.07
N LEU A 180 -0.61 -6.48 -18.45
CA LEU A 180 -0.57 -7.83 -19.01
C LEU A 180 -1.97 -8.43 -19.14
N ALA A 181 -2.85 -8.21 -18.17
CA ALA A 181 -4.23 -8.67 -18.22
C ALA A 181 -5.00 -8.05 -19.38
N VAL A 182 -4.86 -6.74 -19.60
CA VAL A 182 -5.46 -6.05 -20.77
C VAL A 182 -4.94 -6.66 -22.08
N ALA A 183 -3.63 -6.87 -22.19
CA ALA A 183 -3.03 -7.48 -23.38
C ALA A 183 -3.52 -8.91 -23.62
N TYR A 184 -3.65 -9.71 -22.55
CA TYR A 184 -4.20 -11.06 -22.59
C TYR A 184 -5.64 -11.06 -23.10
N TRP A 185 -6.50 -10.24 -22.52
CA TRP A 185 -7.92 -10.21 -22.90
C TRP A 185 -8.15 -9.66 -24.30
N ARG A 186 -7.36 -8.67 -24.74
CA ARG A 186 -7.37 -8.20 -26.14
C ARG A 186 -7.02 -9.34 -27.10
N ARG A 187 -5.95 -10.10 -26.84
CA ARG A 187 -5.57 -11.27 -27.66
C ARG A 187 -6.64 -12.36 -27.67
N GLN A 188 -7.30 -12.62 -26.54
CA GLN A 188 -8.40 -13.56 -26.47
C GLN A 188 -9.61 -13.08 -27.28
N GLY A 189 -9.92 -11.78 -27.24
CA GLY A 189 -10.98 -11.18 -28.03
C GLY A 189 -10.73 -11.33 -29.54
N GLU A 190 -9.50 -11.12 -29.99
CA GLU A 190 -9.11 -11.35 -31.39
C GLU A 190 -9.30 -12.81 -31.81
N ARG A 191 -8.96 -13.78 -30.94
CA ARG A 191 -9.10 -15.21 -31.23
C ARG A 191 -10.56 -15.69 -31.24
N LEU A 192 -11.41 -15.09 -30.41
CA LEU A 192 -12.79 -15.51 -30.20
C LEU A 192 -13.82 -14.66 -30.98
N GLY A 193 -13.35 -13.73 -31.82
CA GLY A 193 -14.21 -12.85 -32.62
C GLY A 193 -14.91 -11.74 -31.83
N GLY A 194 -14.45 -11.44 -30.61
CA GLY A 194 -15.01 -10.39 -29.77
C GLY A 194 -14.57 -10.47 -28.32
N MET A 195 -14.61 -9.34 -27.61
CA MET A 195 -14.22 -9.30 -26.21
C MET A 195 -15.21 -10.11 -25.35
N PRO A 196 -14.73 -10.93 -24.39
CA PRO A 196 -15.61 -11.64 -23.47
C PRO A 196 -16.49 -10.68 -22.66
N ARG A 197 -17.68 -11.16 -22.27
CA ARG A 197 -18.62 -10.40 -21.43
C ARG A 197 -17.93 -9.92 -20.15
N ARG A 198 -18.21 -8.67 -19.74
CA ARG A 198 -17.64 -8.04 -18.54
C ARG A 198 -17.70 -8.95 -17.30
N ARG A 199 -18.85 -9.58 -17.05
CA ARG A 199 -19.03 -10.55 -15.96
C ARG A 199 -18.01 -11.69 -15.98
N ARG A 200 -17.66 -12.21 -17.17
CA ARG A 200 -16.67 -13.30 -17.31
C ARG A 200 -15.25 -12.83 -16.96
N ILE A 201 -14.91 -11.60 -17.31
CA ILE A 201 -13.62 -10.99 -16.98
C ILE A 201 -13.49 -10.88 -15.45
N TRP A 202 -14.49 -10.27 -14.79
CA TRP A 202 -14.52 -10.15 -13.32
C TRP A 202 -14.45 -11.51 -12.62
N LEU A 203 -15.25 -12.50 -13.05
CA LEU A 203 -15.22 -13.83 -12.43
C LEU A 203 -13.87 -14.53 -12.58
N ARG A 204 -13.23 -14.42 -13.76
CA ARG A 204 -11.90 -15.02 -13.96
C ARG A 204 -10.81 -14.28 -13.19
N SER A 205 -10.88 -12.95 -13.10
CA SER A 205 -9.94 -12.17 -12.29
C SER A 205 -10.11 -12.48 -10.80
N ALA A 206 -11.34 -12.61 -10.30
CA ALA A 206 -11.60 -13.02 -8.93
C ALA A 206 -11.07 -14.44 -8.65
N LEU A 207 -11.32 -15.40 -9.55
CA LEU A 207 -10.77 -16.76 -9.42
C LEU A 207 -9.23 -16.75 -9.43
N ALA A 208 -8.61 -15.98 -10.33
CA ALA A 208 -7.16 -15.83 -10.37
C ALA A 208 -6.62 -15.21 -9.07
N SER A 209 -7.30 -14.22 -8.51
CA SER A 209 -6.96 -13.62 -7.21
C SER A 209 -6.95 -14.69 -6.10
N VAL A 210 -8.00 -15.52 -6.02
CA VAL A 210 -8.10 -16.59 -5.02
C VAL A 210 -6.98 -17.62 -5.21
N VAL A 211 -6.74 -18.08 -6.44
CA VAL A 211 -5.70 -19.08 -6.72
C VAL A 211 -4.31 -18.55 -6.36
N VAL A 212 -4.00 -17.31 -6.77
CA VAL A 212 -2.71 -16.68 -6.42
C VAL A 212 -2.61 -16.44 -4.92
N GLY A 213 -3.69 -15.98 -4.28
CA GLY A 213 -3.74 -15.80 -2.82
C GLY A 213 -3.45 -17.09 -2.07
N VAL A 214 -4.12 -18.20 -2.43
CA VAL A 214 -3.85 -19.52 -1.85
C VAL A 214 -2.40 -19.95 -2.08
N ALA A 215 -1.84 -19.72 -3.27
CA ALA A 215 -0.44 -20.04 -3.56
C ALA A 215 0.52 -19.20 -2.69
N VAL A 216 0.28 -17.90 -2.53
CA VAL A 216 1.11 -17.02 -1.69
C VAL A 216 0.99 -17.40 -0.21
N VAL A 217 -0.20 -17.71 0.28
CA VAL A 217 -0.42 -18.23 1.64
C VAL A 217 0.34 -19.54 1.83
N GLY A 218 0.21 -20.49 0.90
CA GLY A 218 0.91 -21.76 0.96
C GLY A 218 2.44 -21.60 0.96
N LEU A 219 2.97 -20.66 0.16
CA LEU A 219 4.39 -20.32 0.16
C LEU A 219 4.84 -19.64 1.45
N ALA A 220 4.04 -18.73 2.00
CA ALA A 220 4.33 -18.07 3.27
C ALA A 220 4.36 -19.08 4.42
N VAL A 221 3.34 -19.95 4.53
CA VAL A 221 3.30 -21.04 5.52
C VAL A 221 4.50 -21.98 5.36
N LEU A 222 4.84 -22.36 4.12
CA LEU A 222 6.01 -23.20 3.87
C LEU A 222 7.29 -22.49 4.32
N ALA A 223 7.44 -21.20 4.00
CA ALA A 223 8.60 -20.41 4.38
C ALA A 223 8.68 -20.22 5.91
N THR A 224 7.56 -20.10 6.62
CA THR A 224 7.54 -20.05 8.08
C THR A 224 7.94 -21.39 8.69
N VAL A 225 7.36 -22.50 8.22
CA VAL A 225 7.65 -23.85 8.73
C VAL A 225 9.10 -24.27 8.45
N THR A 226 9.70 -23.81 7.36
CA THR A 226 11.13 -24.06 7.06
C THR A 226 12.07 -23.10 7.78
N GLY A 227 11.56 -22.13 8.54
CA GLY A 227 12.35 -21.11 9.23
C GLY A 227 12.97 -20.06 8.31
N LEU A 228 12.49 -19.95 7.06
CA LEU A 228 12.90 -18.92 6.10
C LEU A 228 12.28 -17.56 6.43
N ILE A 229 11.04 -17.56 6.94
CA ILE A 229 10.38 -16.41 7.57
C ILE A 229 10.29 -16.73 9.05
N LYS A 230 11.07 -16.04 9.87
CA LYS A 230 10.96 -16.14 11.32
C LYS A 230 9.91 -15.14 11.78
N GLU A 231 9.04 -15.59 12.69
CA GLU A 231 8.22 -14.64 13.44
C GLU A 231 9.15 -13.82 14.33
N TYR A 232 8.86 -12.53 14.49
CA TYR A 232 9.66 -11.68 15.37
C TYR A 232 9.68 -12.25 16.79
N GLU A 233 10.86 -12.63 17.25
CA GLU A 233 11.11 -13.01 18.65
C GLU A 233 11.84 -11.86 19.35
N PRO A 234 11.26 -11.27 20.41
CA PRO A 234 11.91 -10.22 21.18
C PRO A 234 13.29 -10.69 21.69
N PRO A 235 14.34 -9.85 21.60
CA PRO A 235 15.66 -10.26 22.02
C PRO A 235 15.67 -10.53 23.53
N GLN A 236 16.48 -11.51 23.96
CA GLN A 236 16.68 -11.86 25.37
C GLN A 236 18.10 -11.49 25.83
N PRO A 237 18.42 -10.19 25.93
CA PRO A 237 19.76 -9.76 26.29
C PRO A 237 20.08 -10.12 27.73
N SER A 238 21.34 -10.51 27.96
CA SER A 238 21.89 -10.62 29.30
C SER A 238 21.97 -9.24 29.98
N PRO A 239 21.98 -9.16 31.32
CA PRO A 239 22.10 -7.88 32.02
C PRO A 239 23.34 -7.06 31.59
N ARG A 240 24.44 -7.72 31.24
CA ARG A 240 25.64 -7.05 30.71
C ARG A 240 25.42 -6.40 29.34
N GLN A 241 24.57 -6.99 28.49
CA GLN A 241 24.23 -6.41 27.20
C GLN A 241 23.33 -5.19 27.34
N LEU A 242 22.51 -5.12 28.40
CA LEU A 242 21.66 -3.97 28.72
C LEU A 242 22.40 -2.83 29.43
N ALA A 243 23.52 -3.14 30.10
CA ALA A 243 24.36 -2.14 30.74
C ALA A 243 24.91 -1.12 29.71
N GLY A 244 24.91 0.15 30.11
CA GLY A 244 25.30 1.27 29.26
C GLY A 244 24.37 2.46 29.39
N THR A 245 24.58 3.44 28.50
CA THR A 245 23.77 4.65 28.43
C THR A 245 22.67 4.46 27.41
N TRP A 246 21.45 4.79 27.80
CA TRP A 246 20.27 4.76 26.93
C TRP A 246 19.87 6.18 26.59
N LEU A 247 19.59 6.42 25.31
CA LEU A 247 19.28 7.72 24.74
C LEU A 247 17.85 7.73 24.23
N SER A 248 17.10 8.81 24.45
CA SER A 248 15.83 9.05 23.76
C SER A 248 16.04 9.39 22.29
N ASP A 249 14.97 9.38 21.50
CA ASP A 249 14.98 9.74 20.07
C ASP A 249 15.57 11.15 19.79
N ASP A 250 15.52 12.07 20.77
CA ASP A 250 16.14 13.39 20.69
C ASP A 250 17.64 13.42 21.06
N GLY A 251 18.25 12.25 21.27
CA GLY A 251 19.66 12.07 21.59
C GLY A 251 20.04 12.38 23.04
N LYS A 252 19.07 12.66 23.92
CA LYS A 252 19.34 12.93 25.34
C LYS A 252 19.45 11.64 26.14
N THR A 253 20.31 11.62 27.14
CA THR A 253 20.39 10.49 28.07
C THR A 253 19.09 10.31 28.84
N ALA A 254 18.47 9.15 28.66
CA ALA A 254 17.29 8.70 29.38
C ALA A 254 17.66 8.12 30.75
N PHE A 255 18.63 7.21 30.77
CA PHE A 255 19.23 6.63 31.98
C PHE A 255 20.52 5.90 31.64
N THR A 256 21.29 5.57 32.67
CA THR A 256 22.49 4.72 32.57
C THR A 256 22.30 3.51 33.47
N LEU A 257 22.53 2.31 32.92
CA LEU A 257 22.45 1.04 33.63
C LEU A 257 23.88 0.51 33.88
N GLY A 258 24.22 0.32 35.14
CA GLY A 258 25.46 -0.33 35.57
C GLY A 258 25.36 -1.85 35.50
N ASP A 259 26.48 -2.51 35.27
CA ASP A 259 26.60 -3.97 35.27
C ASP A 259 26.47 -4.60 36.66
N ASP A 260 26.53 -3.76 37.71
CA ASP A 260 26.31 -4.10 39.11
C ASP A 260 24.83 -3.99 39.54
N GLY A 261 23.92 -3.71 38.61
CA GLY A 261 22.49 -3.54 38.89
C GLY A 261 22.11 -2.14 39.38
N ARG A 262 23.04 -1.17 39.37
CA ARG A 262 22.71 0.23 39.68
C ARG A 262 22.17 0.96 38.46
N ALA A 263 21.23 1.87 38.68
CA ALA A 263 20.70 2.75 37.65
C ALA A 263 20.93 4.22 38.02
N VAL A 264 21.13 5.06 37.02
CA VAL A 264 21.17 6.52 37.18
C VAL A 264 20.21 7.17 36.20
N VAL A 265 19.24 7.90 36.73
CA VAL A 265 18.23 8.62 35.95
C VAL A 265 18.47 10.13 36.05
N PRO A 266 18.65 10.87 34.94
CA PRO A 266 18.86 12.30 34.99
C PRO A 266 17.65 13.07 35.56
N ARG A 267 17.90 14.00 36.48
CA ARG A 267 16.86 14.88 37.06
C ARG A 267 16.16 15.79 36.04
N ALA A 268 16.78 16.04 34.90
CA ALA A 268 16.16 16.83 33.83
C ALA A 268 14.91 16.15 33.23
N ARG A 269 14.71 14.85 33.47
CA ARG A 269 13.58 14.07 32.95
C ARG A 269 12.37 14.00 33.90
N GLY A 270 12.39 14.76 35.00
CA GLY A 270 11.27 14.89 35.94
C GLY A 270 11.72 14.94 37.40
N GLU A 271 10.75 15.09 38.31
CA GLU A 271 10.99 15.18 39.76
C GLU A 271 11.65 13.91 40.33
N CYS A 272 11.56 12.80 39.60
CA CYS A 272 12.09 11.49 39.94
C CYS A 272 13.41 11.11 39.24
N GLY A 273 14.45 11.94 39.41
CA GLY A 273 15.81 11.62 38.96
C GLY A 273 16.76 11.37 40.13
N GLY A 274 17.69 10.43 39.95
CA GLY A 274 18.61 10.02 41.01
C GLY A 274 19.31 8.70 40.70
N ALA A 275 20.01 8.19 41.71
CA ALA A 275 20.53 6.82 41.70
C ALA A 275 19.42 5.85 42.12
N GLY A 276 19.57 4.60 41.72
CA GLY A 276 18.63 3.54 42.02
C GLY A 276 19.17 2.19 41.61
N THR A 277 18.27 1.22 41.45
CA THR A 277 18.60 -0.13 40.98
C THR A 277 17.76 -0.49 39.77
N TRP A 278 18.21 -1.51 39.03
CA TRP A 278 17.43 -2.06 37.93
C TRP A 278 17.52 -3.58 37.88
N THR A 279 16.47 -4.19 37.35
CA THR A 279 16.37 -5.63 37.13
C THR A 279 15.69 -5.92 35.80
N VAL A 280 15.80 -7.17 35.32
CA VAL A 280 15.04 -7.67 34.18
C VAL A 280 13.94 -8.57 34.71
N SER A 281 12.71 -8.24 34.38
CA SER A 281 11.53 -9.06 34.65
C SER A 281 11.08 -9.76 33.37
N THR A 282 10.66 -11.02 33.49
CA THR A 282 10.11 -11.85 32.41
C THR A 282 8.65 -12.23 32.62
N ASP A 283 8.07 -11.83 33.75
CA ASP A 283 7.00 -12.61 34.36
C ASP A 283 5.59 -12.05 34.14
N GLU A 284 5.43 -10.83 33.63
CA GLU A 284 4.10 -10.25 33.44
C GLU A 284 3.84 -9.72 32.02
N PRO A 285 2.79 -10.21 31.33
CA PRO A 285 2.31 -9.58 30.12
C PRO A 285 1.73 -8.21 30.47
N MET A 286 2.39 -7.14 30.05
CA MET A 286 1.83 -5.80 30.17
C MET A 286 0.71 -5.63 29.13
N ASN A 287 -0.47 -5.21 29.58
CA ASN A 287 -1.57 -4.74 28.72
C ASN A 287 -2.02 -5.72 27.61
N GLY A 288 -1.98 -7.04 27.87
CA GLY A 288 -2.43 -8.05 26.90
C GLY A 288 -1.46 -8.32 25.75
N ALA A 289 -0.27 -7.73 25.77
CA ALA A 289 0.82 -8.10 24.88
C ALA A 289 1.40 -9.48 25.26
N PRO A 290 2.04 -10.20 24.31
CA PRO A 290 2.82 -11.39 24.65
C PRO A 290 3.83 -11.09 25.76
N PRO A 291 4.16 -12.06 26.63
CA PRO A 291 5.17 -11.85 27.67
C PRO A 291 6.49 -11.44 27.02
N ARG A 292 7.05 -10.31 27.45
CA ARG A 292 8.30 -9.76 26.94
C ARG A 292 9.24 -9.40 28.09
N PRO A 293 10.56 -9.58 27.92
CA PRO A 293 11.54 -9.10 28.88
C PRO A 293 11.37 -7.59 29.09
N THR A 294 11.38 -7.16 30.35
CA THR A 294 11.14 -5.78 30.76
C THR A 294 12.23 -5.34 31.71
N VAL A 295 12.86 -4.20 31.42
CA VAL A 295 13.79 -3.52 32.33
C VAL A 295 12.98 -2.72 33.34
N VAL A 296 13.09 -3.09 34.61
CA VAL A 296 12.41 -2.41 35.73
C VAL A 296 13.44 -1.58 36.49
N ILE A 297 13.23 -0.28 36.57
CA ILE A 297 14.12 0.69 37.22
C ILE A 297 13.41 1.26 38.45
N GLU A 298 14.04 1.12 39.61
CA GLU A 298 13.58 1.67 40.88
C GLU A 298 14.54 2.78 41.30
N VAL A 299 14.04 4.01 41.45
CA VAL A 299 14.85 5.17 41.83
C VAL A 299 14.62 5.48 43.30
N ASP A 300 15.70 5.68 44.06
CA ASP A 300 15.62 5.96 45.49
C ASP A 300 14.84 7.25 45.76
N GLY A 301 13.86 7.18 46.67
CA GLY A 301 13.04 8.33 47.03
C GLY A 301 11.92 8.65 46.04
N CYS A 302 11.66 7.77 45.06
CA CYS A 302 10.53 7.87 44.15
C CYS A 302 9.55 6.72 44.33
N GLU A 303 8.26 7.06 44.32
CA GLU A 303 7.20 6.06 44.35
C GLU A 303 7.00 5.46 42.96
N GLY A 304 7.13 4.13 42.88
CA GLY A 304 6.86 3.35 41.67
C GLY A 304 8.12 3.02 40.85
N ALA A 305 8.17 1.78 40.37
CA ALA A 305 9.17 1.32 39.43
C ALA A 305 8.78 1.75 38.00
N ARG A 306 9.77 2.17 37.20
CA ARG A 306 9.58 2.44 35.78
C ARG A 306 9.95 1.22 34.96
N SER A 307 9.04 0.75 34.13
CA SER A 307 9.23 -0.42 33.27
C SER A 307 9.44 0.00 31.82
N TRP A 308 10.40 -0.65 31.17
CA TRP A 308 10.70 -0.50 29.75
C TRP A 308 10.76 -1.88 29.10
N MET A 309 9.93 -2.13 28.11
CA MET A 309 9.94 -3.37 27.35
C MET A 309 11.16 -3.42 26.44
N ILE A 310 11.70 -4.63 26.25
CA ILE A 310 12.83 -4.88 25.35
C ILE A 310 12.29 -5.19 23.95
N GLY A 311 12.84 -4.51 22.95
CA GLY A 311 12.54 -4.69 21.52
C GLY A 311 13.80 -4.58 20.65
N GLY A 312 13.61 -4.39 19.35
CA GLY A 312 14.71 -4.31 18.39
C GLY A 312 15.29 -5.70 18.04
N THR A 313 16.59 -5.74 17.74
CA THR A 313 17.31 -6.98 17.36
C THR A 313 18.45 -7.27 18.33
N GLU A 314 19.09 -8.44 18.24
CA GLU A 314 20.26 -8.75 19.07
C GLU A 314 21.43 -7.77 18.86
N ASP A 315 21.58 -7.25 17.64
CA ASP A 315 22.63 -6.29 17.26
C ASP A 315 22.24 -4.83 17.49
N ASP A 316 20.93 -4.54 17.57
CA ASP A 316 20.36 -3.20 17.71
C ASP A 316 19.20 -3.24 18.71
N LEU A 317 19.57 -3.28 20.00
CA LEU A 317 18.62 -3.38 21.10
C LEU A 317 17.90 -2.05 21.31
N GLU A 318 16.59 -2.13 21.49
CA GLU A 318 15.74 -1.00 21.83
C GLU A 318 15.04 -1.23 23.17
N LEU A 319 14.85 -0.16 23.92
CA LEU A 319 13.94 -0.14 25.07
C LEU A 319 12.77 0.77 24.76
N PHE A 320 11.55 0.34 25.03
CA PHE A 320 10.38 1.14 24.72
C PHE A 320 9.32 1.07 25.82
N VAL A 321 8.48 2.09 25.87
CA VAL A 321 7.27 2.09 26.67
C VAL A 321 6.12 2.58 25.81
N VAL A 322 4.96 1.96 25.98
CA VAL A 322 3.73 2.38 25.32
C VAL A 322 2.92 3.20 26.29
N ASN A 323 2.74 4.48 25.96
CA ASN A 323 1.94 5.44 26.70
C ASN A 323 0.66 5.77 25.93
N GLY A 324 -0.27 6.47 26.57
CA GLY A 324 -1.47 7.00 25.91
C GLY A 324 -2.65 6.01 25.87
N ASP A 325 -3.59 6.29 24.97
CA ASP A 325 -4.81 5.50 24.78
C ASP A 325 -4.50 4.24 23.94
N MET A 326 -5.17 3.11 24.22
CA MET A 326 -5.00 1.88 23.45
C MET A 326 -5.36 2.06 21.96
N ASP A 327 -6.25 3.01 21.64
CA ASP A 327 -6.67 3.31 20.27
C ASP A 327 -5.66 4.21 19.52
N ALA A 328 -4.76 4.88 20.24
CA ALA A 328 -3.73 5.75 19.69
C ALA A 328 -2.47 5.74 20.61
N PRO A 329 -1.74 4.61 20.67
CA PRO A 329 -0.61 4.47 21.56
C PRO A 329 0.55 5.36 21.14
N ASP A 330 1.08 6.12 22.09
CA ASP A 330 2.32 6.87 21.95
C ASP A 330 3.48 5.99 22.40
N VAL A 331 4.31 5.56 21.45
CA VAL A 331 5.48 4.73 21.72
C VAL A 331 6.69 5.63 21.96
N GLU A 332 7.24 5.59 23.17
CA GLU A 332 8.51 6.23 23.48
C GLU A 332 9.63 5.17 23.38
N LYS A 333 10.64 5.45 22.56
CA LYS A 333 11.77 4.55 22.33
C LYS A 333 13.07 5.12 22.86
N LEU A 334 13.94 4.20 23.29
CA LEU A 334 15.30 4.45 23.71
C LEU A 334 16.26 3.56 22.93
N HIS A 335 17.38 4.15 22.57
CA HIS A 335 18.46 3.53 21.81
C HIS A 335 19.71 3.46 22.66
N ARG A 336 20.57 2.50 22.34
CA ARG A 336 21.88 2.42 22.98
C ARG A 336 22.79 3.56 22.50
N GLY A 337 23.41 4.27 23.44
CA GLY A 337 24.36 5.36 23.19
C GLY A 337 25.82 4.94 23.15
#